data_AF-A0AAV5EG76-F1
#
_entry.id   AF-A0AAV5EG76-F1
#
_cell.length_a   1.000
_cell.length_b   1.000
_cell.length_c   1.000
_cell.angle_alpha   90.00
_cell.angle_beta   90.00
_cell.angle_gamma   90.00
#
_symmetry.space_group_name_H-M   'P 1'
#
loop_
_entity.id
_entity.type
_entity.pdbx_description
1 polymer ?
#
loop_
_entity_poly.entity_id
_entity_poly.type
_entity_poly.pdbx_seq_one_letter_code
_entity_poly.pdbx_strand_id
1 'polypeptide(L)'
;MERVALLRTSGRRLLHRCRRGRPVVQAAAASSSARRLPATSFPSRGYSALPGGGARFLAAAAPLHCAGRYWPAAVPRLARRLSAPAVSTSPSPAPQDTDDVHEYAAKLGFEKVSEQIIDECKSTAVLYKHKKTGAEIMSVSNDDENKVFGIVFRTPPKNSTGIPHILEHSVLCGSRKYPLKEPFVELLKGSLHTFLNAFTYPDRTCYPVASTNTKDFYNLVDVYLDAVFFPKCVEDFQTFQQEGWHYELDNPEEEITFKGVVFNEMKGVYSQPDNIMGRVSQQALFPENTYGVDSGGDPNEIPKLTFEEFKEFHSKYYHPSNARIWFYGDDDPKERLRVLSEYLDQFEASPAPNESKIQPQRLFKEPVRIVEKYPAGQEGDLTKKYMVCINWLLAEEPLDVETELTLGFLDHLLLGTPASPLRRLLLESGLGDAIVGGGVEG
;
A
#
# COMPACT_ATOMS: atom_id res chain seq x y z
N MET A 1 -46.76 1.79 50.54
CA MET A 1 -47.97 2.20 49.79
C MET A 1 -48.28 1.12 48.78
N GLU A 2 -49.46 0.53 48.96
CA GLU A 2 -50.35 -0.13 48.00
C GLU A 2 -49.89 -0.34 46.55
N ARG A 3 -50.25 -1.41 45.83
CA ARG A 3 -50.96 -2.67 46.09
C ARG A 3 -50.94 -3.41 44.73
N VAL A 4 -50.77 -4.75 44.75
CA VAL A 4 -51.63 -5.75 44.06
C VAL A 4 -51.58 -5.81 42.52
N ALA A 5 -51.56 -6.95 41.81
CA ALA A 5 -51.47 -8.39 42.11
C ALA A 5 -51.56 -9.16 40.76
N LEU A 6 -50.83 -10.27 40.57
CA LEU A 6 -51.30 -11.68 40.48
C LEU A 6 -52.21 -12.00 39.25
N LEU A 7 -52.16 -13.12 38.52
CA LEU A 7 -51.69 -14.51 38.74
C LEU A 7 -51.77 -15.27 37.38
N ARG A 8 -50.88 -16.27 37.19
CA ARG A 8 -51.09 -17.69 36.75
C ARG A 8 -52.29 -18.02 35.82
N THR A 9 -52.26 -18.93 34.83
CA THR A 9 -51.56 -20.23 34.65
C THR A 9 -51.99 -20.87 33.30
N SER A 10 -51.12 -21.71 32.73
CA SER A 10 -51.37 -23.00 32.02
C SER A 10 -52.29 -23.13 30.78
N GLY A 11 -51.79 -23.83 29.73
CA GLY A 11 -52.51 -24.97 29.15
C GLY A 11 -52.67 -25.09 27.62
N ARG A 12 -51.93 -26.05 27.03
CA ARG A 12 -52.27 -27.01 25.94
C ARG A 12 -52.71 -26.55 24.52
N ARG A 13 -51.93 -27.06 23.54
CA ARG A 13 -52.26 -27.75 22.26
C ARG A 13 -53.61 -27.47 21.58
N LEU A 14 -53.60 -27.17 20.27
CA LEU A 14 -54.04 -28.11 19.21
C LEU A 14 -53.78 -27.59 17.78
N LEU A 15 -53.57 -28.56 16.90
CA LEU A 15 -53.39 -28.50 15.46
C LEU A 15 -54.61 -27.93 14.72
N HIS A 16 -54.40 -27.22 13.61
CA HIS A 16 -55.26 -27.37 12.44
C HIS A 16 -54.53 -27.14 11.11
N ARG A 17 -54.58 -28.19 10.30
CA ARG A 17 -54.23 -28.30 8.89
C ARG A 17 -55.31 -27.58 8.06
N CYS A 18 -54.93 -26.89 6.98
CA CYS A 18 -55.77 -26.88 5.77
C CYS A 18 -54.93 -26.71 4.49
N ARG A 19 -55.25 -27.54 3.50
CA ARG A 19 -54.63 -27.72 2.17
C ARG A 19 -55.26 -26.77 1.15
N ARG A 20 -54.50 -26.44 0.10
CA ARG A 20 -54.83 -26.28 -1.35
C ARG A 20 -53.77 -25.33 -1.95
N GLY A 21 -53.17 -25.49 -3.12
CA GLY A 21 -53.21 -26.42 -4.25
C GLY A 21 -52.13 -25.96 -5.26
N ARG A 22 -51.54 -26.87 -6.05
CA ARG A 22 -50.53 -26.60 -7.10
C ARG A 22 -51.17 -25.95 -8.36
N PRO A 23 -50.38 -25.33 -9.25
CA PRO A 23 -49.69 -26.06 -10.35
C PRO A 23 -48.21 -25.60 -10.51
N VAL A 24 -47.22 -26.50 -10.56
CA VAL A 24 -46.56 -27.07 -11.77
C VAL A 24 -46.47 -26.10 -12.97
N VAL A 25 -45.27 -25.57 -13.21
CA VAL A 25 -44.81 -25.10 -14.52
C VAL A 25 -43.48 -25.80 -14.82
N GLN A 26 -43.49 -26.51 -15.95
CA GLN A 26 -42.38 -27.18 -16.61
C GLN A 26 -41.72 -26.17 -17.55
N ALA A 27 -40.40 -26.03 -17.55
CA ALA A 27 -39.68 -25.37 -18.64
C ALA A 27 -38.30 -26.01 -18.88
N ALA A 28 -38.26 -26.74 -19.98
CA ALA A 28 -37.17 -26.96 -20.94
C ALA A 28 -35.71 -27.04 -20.44
N ALA A 29 -35.18 -28.26 -20.54
CA ALA A 29 -33.77 -28.52 -20.74
C ALA A 29 -33.34 -28.07 -22.16
N ALA A 30 -32.28 -27.29 -22.24
CA ALA A 30 -31.55 -27.04 -23.48
C ALA A 30 -30.17 -27.70 -23.37
N SER A 31 -30.00 -28.79 -24.10
CA SER A 31 -28.72 -29.43 -24.37
C SER A 31 -27.92 -28.58 -25.36
N SER A 32 -26.72 -28.15 -24.98
CA SER A 32 -25.69 -27.75 -25.95
C SER A 32 -24.42 -28.56 -25.69
N SER A 33 -23.97 -29.17 -26.77
CA SER A 33 -22.91 -30.16 -26.88
C SER A 33 -21.53 -29.56 -26.60
N ALA A 34 -20.84 -30.10 -25.60
CA ALA A 34 -19.41 -29.91 -25.40
C ALA A 34 -18.62 -30.61 -26.52
N ARG A 35 -17.82 -29.82 -27.27
CA ARG A 35 -16.75 -30.35 -28.12
C ARG A 35 -15.47 -30.41 -27.30
N ARG A 36 -15.00 -31.64 -27.06
CA ARG A 36 -13.66 -31.95 -26.52
C ARG A 36 -12.60 -31.60 -27.56
N LEU A 37 -11.54 -30.93 -27.13
CA LEU A 37 -10.24 -30.92 -27.80
C LEU A 37 -9.17 -31.48 -26.83
N PRO A 38 -8.11 -32.12 -27.33
CA PRO A 38 -7.34 -33.08 -26.57
C PRO A 38 -6.23 -32.45 -25.72
N ALA A 39 -5.97 -33.10 -24.59
CA ALA A 39 -4.84 -32.83 -23.71
C ALA A 39 -3.51 -33.15 -24.39
N THR A 40 -2.59 -32.19 -24.37
CA THR A 40 -1.17 -32.41 -24.66
C THR A 40 -0.39 -32.52 -23.36
N SER A 41 0.15 -33.70 -23.12
CA SER A 41 1.05 -34.06 -22.02
C SER A 41 2.51 -33.79 -22.40
N PHE A 42 3.29 -33.12 -21.55
CA PHE A 42 4.76 -33.22 -21.48
C PHE A 42 5.27 -32.73 -20.10
N PRO A 43 6.48 -33.13 -19.65
CA PRO A 43 6.64 -33.88 -18.41
C PRO A 43 7.11 -33.04 -17.22
N SER A 44 6.74 -33.49 -16.03
CA SER A 44 7.25 -33.03 -14.74
C SER A 44 8.70 -33.45 -14.54
N ARG A 45 9.61 -32.48 -14.42
CA ARG A 45 10.92 -32.69 -13.78
C ARG A 45 10.78 -32.36 -12.30
N GLY A 46 10.89 -33.39 -11.47
CA GLY A 46 10.98 -33.27 -10.03
C GLY A 46 12.28 -32.60 -9.61
N TYR A 47 12.19 -31.77 -8.56
CA TYR A 47 13.32 -31.45 -7.71
C TYR A 47 12.98 -31.84 -6.28
N SER A 48 13.89 -32.63 -5.73
CA SER A 48 13.96 -33.18 -4.39
C SER A 48 14.02 -32.09 -3.32
N ALA A 49 13.24 -32.27 -2.25
CA ALA A 49 13.37 -31.57 -0.98
C ALA A 49 14.58 -32.07 -0.19
N LEU A 50 15.20 -31.19 0.61
CA LEU A 50 15.82 -31.42 1.94
C LEU A 50 16.22 -30.05 2.56
N PRO A 51 16.43 -29.92 3.90
CA PRO A 51 15.60 -29.05 4.74
C PRO A 51 16.38 -28.00 5.55
N GLY A 52 15.64 -27.07 6.16
CA GLY A 52 15.98 -26.48 7.46
C GLY A 52 16.54 -25.05 7.44
N GLY A 53 15.73 -24.11 7.92
CA GLY A 53 16.15 -22.73 8.23
C GLY A 53 14.93 -21.90 8.60
N GLY A 54 14.63 -21.81 9.89
CA GLY A 54 13.47 -21.09 10.41
C GLY A 54 13.55 -19.60 10.09
N ALA A 55 12.64 -19.13 9.24
CA ALA A 55 12.39 -17.71 9.02
C ALA A 55 11.23 -17.27 9.93
N ARG A 56 11.50 -16.28 10.77
CA ARG A 56 10.52 -15.59 11.62
C ARG A 56 9.51 -14.89 10.71
N PHE A 57 8.23 -15.26 10.81
CA PHE A 57 7.12 -14.51 10.25
C PHE A 57 6.64 -13.50 11.29
N LEU A 58 7.03 -12.23 11.13
CA LEU A 58 6.29 -11.09 11.64
C LEU A 58 5.30 -10.71 10.54
N ALA A 59 4.01 -11.00 10.76
CA ALA A 59 2.96 -10.56 9.88
C ALA A 59 2.58 -9.12 10.25
N ALA A 60 3.34 -8.15 9.73
CA ALA A 60 2.85 -6.80 9.57
C ALA A 60 1.71 -6.82 8.53
N ALA A 61 0.74 -5.92 8.66
CA ALA A 61 -0.28 -5.68 7.63
C ALA A 61 0.42 -5.60 6.26
N ALA A 62 0.23 -6.64 5.45
CA ALA A 62 0.96 -6.75 4.20
C ALA A 62 0.53 -5.58 3.31
N PRO A 63 1.45 -4.70 2.86
CA PRO A 63 1.12 -3.77 1.79
C PRO A 63 0.57 -4.58 0.61
N LEU A 64 -0.45 -4.06 -0.07
CA LEU A 64 -0.99 -4.67 -1.27
C LEU A 64 0.18 -4.95 -2.22
N HIS A 65 0.49 -6.23 -2.45
CA HIS A 65 1.62 -6.63 -3.26
C HIS A 65 1.23 -7.76 -4.19
N CYS A 66 1.24 -7.46 -5.48
CA CYS A 66 1.38 -8.42 -6.56
C CYS A 66 2.13 -7.76 -7.72
N ALA A 67 3.46 -7.92 -7.76
CA ALA A 67 4.26 -7.55 -8.91
C ALA A 67 3.80 -8.34 -10.14
N GLY A 68 3.13 -7.66 -11.07
CA GLY A 68 2.76 -8.21 -12.37
C GLY A 68 4.01 -8.56 -13.18
N ARG A 69 4.20 -9.84 -13.49
CA ARG A 69 5.25 -10.29 -14.41
C ARG A 69 4.86 -9.92 -15.84
N TYR A 70 5.45 -8.86 -16.38
CA TYR A 70 5.36 -8.53 -17.80
C TYR A 70 6.36 -9.37 -18.62
N TRP A 71 5.86 -10.06 -19.64
CA TRP A 71 6.68 -10.72 -20.67
C TRP A 71 6.58 -9.89 -21.96
N PRO A 72 7.68 -9.38 -22.54
CA PRO A 72 7.60 -8.70 -23.81
C PRO A 72 7.57 -9.70 -24.97
N ALA A 73 6.60 -9.51 -25.87
CA ALA A 73 6.59 -10.15 -27.18
C ALA A 73 7.71 -9.59 -28.08
N ALA A 74 8.31 -10.46 -28.88
CA ALA A 74 9.45 -10.15 -29.74
C ALA A 74 9.08 -9.18 -30.88
N VAL A 75 9.91 -8.15 -31.09
CA VAL A 75 9.81 -7.20 -32.22
C VAL A 75 11.21 -6.98 -32.82
N PRO A 76 11.35 -6.81 -34.16
CA PRO A 76 12.61 -7.06 -34.87
C PRO A 76 13.60 -5.88 -34.86
N ARG A 77 14.87 -6.23 -35.08
CA ARG A 77 16.02 -5.34 -35.19
C ARG A 77 15.80 -4.24 -36.24
N LEU A 78 15.94 -2.98 -35.82
CA LEU A 78 16.16 -1.85 -36.72
C LEU A 78 17.42 -1.05 -36.35
N ALA A 79 18.03 -0.48 -37.38
CA ALA A 79 19.41 -0.05 -37.43
C ALA A 79 19.76 1.22 -36.62
N ARG A 80 21.01 1.21 -36.17
CA ARG A 80 21.74 2.23 -35.41
C ARG A 80 21.75 3.58 -36.13
N ARG A 81 21.24 4.64 -35.48
CA ARG A 81 21.59 6.04 -35.79
C ARG A 81 22.30 6.64 -34.58
N LEU A 82 23.43 7.29 -34.84
CA LEU A 82 24.28 7.95 -33.86
C LEU A 82 23.63 9.27 -33.43
N SER A 83 23.41 9.44 -32.12
CA SER A 83 22.93 10.67 -31.50
C SER A 83 24.11 11.46 -30.92
N ALA A 84 24.06 12.79 -31.04
CA ALA A 84 25.06 13.75 -30.58
C ALA A 84 25.30 13.70 -29.05
N PRO A 85 26.47 14.12 -28.54
CA PRO A 85 26.78 14.05 -27.12
C PRO A 85 25.93 15.05 -26.33
N ALA A 86 25.37 14.58 -25.21
CA ALA A 86 24.70 15.42 -24.22
C ALA A 86 25.71 16.40 -23.61
N VAL A 87 25.29 17.67 -23.50
CA VAL A 87 26.08 18.74 -22.89
C VAL A 87 26.10 18.53 -21.38
N SER A 88 27.31 18.27 -20.86
CA SER A 88 27.61 18.26 -19.44
C SER A 88 27.42 19.66 -18.87
N THR A 89 26.43 19.87 -18.01
CA THR A 89 26.36 21.05 -17.16
C THR A 89 27.34 20.89 -16.00
N SER A 90 28.38 21.72 -15.98
CA SER A 90 29.33 21.81 -14.88
C SER A 90 28.61 22.12 -13.56
N PRO A 91 28.99 21.50 -12.43
CA PRO A 91 28.40 21.83 -11.14
C PRO A 91 28.76 23.27 -10.74
N SER A 92 27.78 24.00 -10.20
CA SER A 92 28.00 25.29 -9.53
C SER A 92 28.99 25.11 -8.37
N PRO A 93 29.81 26.15 -8.05
CA PRO A 93 30.82 26.03 -7.00
C PRO A 93 30.16 25.78 -5.64
N ALA A 94 30.56 24.69 -4.98
CA ALA A 94 30.16 24.39 -3.61
C ALA A 94 30.58 25.53 -2.67
N PRO A 95 29.74 25.92 -1.68
CA PRO A 95 30.13 26.88 -0.66
C PRO A 95 31.38 26.39 0.08
N GLN A 96 32.30 27.31 0.37
CA GLN A 96 33.58 27.04 1.05
C GLN A 96 33.40 26.20 2.32
N ASP A 97 34.25 25.17 2.39
CA ASP A 97 34.20 24.04 3.31
C ASP A 97 34.13 24.48 4.77
N THR A 98 33.01 24.19 5.41
CA THR A 98 32.93 24.12 6.87
C THR A 98 32.87 22.65 7.22
N ASP A 99 33.85 22.18 7.99
CA ASP A 99 33.92 20.78 8.44
C ASP A 99 32.65 20.37 9.21
N ASP A 100 31.95 21.34 9.80
CA ASP A 100 30.67 21.14 10.48
C ASP A 100 29.50 20.98 9.48
N VAL A 101 28.95 19.76 9.43
CA VAL A 101 27.76 19.39 8.64
C VAL A 101 26.55 20.27 9.00
N HIS A 102 26.41 20.69 10.25
CA HIS A 102 25.27 21.50 10.68
C HIS A 102 25.39 22.96 10.24
N GLU A 103 26.60 23.51 10.18
CA GLU A 103 26.81 24.84 9.61
C GLU A 103 26.53 24.82 8.10
N TYR A 104 26.97 23.76 7.42
CA TYR A 104 26.65 23.53 6.01
C TYR A 104 25.13 23.39 5.79
N ALA A 105 24.45 22.61 6.64
CA ALA A 105 23.00 22.48 6.63
C ALA A 105 22.28 23.83 6.78
N ALA A 106 22.75 24.67 7.70
CA ALA A 106 22.19 26.00 7.93
C ALA A 106 22.31 26.92 6.71
N LYS A 107 23.43 26.84 5.96
CA LYS A 107 23.64 27.58 4.70
C LYS A 107 22.69 27.12 3.59
N LEU A 108 22.35 25.83 3.58
CA LEU A 108 21.36 25.25 2.66
C LEU A 108 19.90 25.39 3.13
N GLY A 109 19.64 26.17 4.19
CA GLY A 109 18.27 26.42 4.65
C GLY A 109 17.68 25.35 5.56
N PHE A 110 18.48 24.42 6.10
CA PHE A 110 18.04 23.42 7.06
C PHE A 110 18.40 23.82 8.50
N GLU A 111 17.51 23.56 9.45
CA GLU A 111 17.81 23.63 10.88
C GLU A 111 17.95 22.23 11.47
N LYS A 112 18.92 22.02 12.34
CA LYS A 112 18.99 20.81 13.16
C LYS A 112 17.96 20.91 14.29
N VAL A 113 17.06 19.95 14.36
CA VAL A 113 16.03 19.84 15.41
C VAL A 113 16.51 18.97 16.56
N SER A 114 17.08 17.82 16.26
CA SER A 114 17.64 16.90 17.26
C SER A 114 18.76 16.05 16.68
N GLU A 115 19.58 15.49 17.56
CA GLU A 115 20.67 14.58 17.21
C GLU A 115 20.85 13.58 18.35
N GLN A 116 20.94 12.31 18.00
CA GLN A 116 21.06 11.21 18.95
C GLN A 116 21.94 10.10 18.37
N ILE A 117 22.75 9.47 19.22
CA ILE A 117 23.40 8.21 18.90
C ILE A 117 22.46 7.09 19.33
N ILE A 118 22.17 6.16 18.41
CA ILE A 118 21.32 5.00 18.64
C ILE A 118 22.23 3.78 18.67
N ASP A 119 22.50 3.26 19.87
CA ASP A 119 23.47 2.18 20.09
C ASP A 119 23.01 0.86 19.46
N GLU A 120 21.71 0.57 19.46
CA GLU A 120 21.12 -0.66 18.92
C GLU A 120 21.43 -0.86 17.43
N CYS A 121 21.51 0.23 16.66
CA CYS A 121 21.87 0.22 15.24
C CYS A 121 23.20 0.92 14.95
N LYS A 122 24.00 1.25 15.98
CA LYS A 122 25.31 1.92 15.88
C LYS A 122 25.30 3.12 14.92
N SER A 123 24.25 3.93 15.02
CA SER A 123 24.01 5.01 14.06
C SER A 123 23.90 6.35 14.77
N THR A 124 24.35 7.41 14.10
CA THR A 124 24.02 8.79 14.49
C THR A 124 22.81 9.24 13.69
N ALA A 125 21.70 9.51 14.38
CA ALA A 125 20.46 10.00 13.78
C ALA A 125 20.33 11.50 14.03
N VAL A 126 20.22 12.27 12.95
CA VAL A 126 20.00 13.72 13.00
C VAL A 126 18.69 14.06 12.31
N LEU A 127 17.78 14.70 13.04
CA LEU A 127 16.55 15.25 12.49
C LEU A 127 16.81 16.69 12.06
N TYR A 128 16.65 16.96 10.77
CA TYR A 128 16.65 18.29 10.21
C TYR A 128 15.24 18.72 9.83
N LYS A 129 15.05 20.04 9.78
CA LYS A 129 13.84 20.66 9.22
C LYS A 129 14.22 21.73 8.19
N HIS A 130 13.64 21.65 7.01
CA HIS A 130 13.82 22.67 5.98
C HIS A 130 13.08 23.95 6.39
N LYS A 131 13.77 25.08 6.56
CA LYS A 131 13.20 26.31 7.13
C LYS A 131 12.06 26.89 6.29
N LYS A 132 12.18 26.81 4.96
CA LYS A 132 11.23 27.43 4.03
C LYS A 132 9.91 26.67 3.95
N THR A 133 9.96 25.34 3.85
CA THR A 133 8.76 24.50 3.66
C THR A 133 8.29 23.82 4.94
N GLY A 134 9.17 23.67 5.93
CA GLY A 134 8.93 22.87 7.13
C GLY A 134 9.07 21.35 6.93
N ALA A 135 9.63 20.90 5.80
CA ALA A 135 9.85 19.47 5.54
C ALA A 135 10.79 18.86 6.59
N GLU A 136 10.51 17.64 7.04
CA GLU A 136 11.30 16.90 8.04
C GLU A 136 12.21 15.88 7.34
N ILE A 137 13.51 15.87 7.70
CA ILE A 137 14.53 14.99 7.11
C ILE A 137 15.21 14.25 8.25
N MET A 138 15.04 12.93 8.30
CA MET A 138 15.80 12.06 9.18
C MET A 138 17.04 11.55 8.43
N SER A 139 18.22 12.00 8.86
CA SER A 139 19.52 11.61 8.31
C SER A 139 20.22 10.68 9.29
N VAL A 140 20.35 9.41 8.93
CA VAL A 140 20.97 8.37 9.76
C VAL A 140 22.31 7.97 9.15
N SER A 141 23.39 8.13 9.90
CA SER A 141 24.74 7.85 9.44
C SER A 141 25.35 6.69 10.22
N ASN A 142 25.95 5.74 9.50
CA ASN A 142 26.64 4.57 10.03
C ASN A 142 27.60 3.98 8.97
N ASP A 143 28.21 2.84 9.28
CA ASP A 143 29.18 2.16 8.41
C ASP A 143 28.53 1.14 7.43
N ASP A 144 27.21 1.17 7.23
CA ASP A 144 26.53 0.27 6.28
C ASP A 144 26.64 0.80 4.85
N GLU A 145 27.26 0.01 3.97
CA GLU A 145 27.38 0.35 2.56
C GLU A 145 26.01 0.35 1.84
N ASN A 146 24.99 -0.36 2.34
CA ASN A 146 23.69 -0.42 1.69
C ASN A 146 22.83 0.80 2.02
N LYS A 147 23.08 1.91 1.32
CA LYS A 147 22.41 3.19 1.52
C LYS A 147 20.94 3.10 1.15
N VAL A 148 20.08 3.76 1.93
CA VAL A 148 18.63 3.80 1.74
C VAL A 148 18.14 5.24 1.74
N PHE A 149 17.31 5.57 0.76
CA PHE A 149 16.53 6.80 0.71
C PHE A 149 15.05 6.45 0.70
N GLY A 150 14.23 7.26 1.35
CA GLY A 150 12.78 7.20 1.21
C GLY A 150 12.15 8.57 1.35
N ILE A 151 11.12 8.82 0.56
CA ILE A 151 10.21 9.95 0.77
C ILE A 151 8.79 9.45 0.99
N VAL A 152 8.14 9.98 2.03
CA VAL A 152 6.80 9.58 2.45
C VAL A 152 5.90 10.80 2.48
N PHE A 153 4.73 10.68 1.85
CA PHE A 153 3.67 11.69 1.92
C PHE A 153 2.51 11.14 2.72
N ARG A 154 1.93 11.96 3.60
CA ARG A 154 0.67 11.60 4.28
C ARG A 154 -0.50 11.88 3.33
N THR A 155 -1.19 10.82 2.90
CA THR A 155 -2.12 10.80 1.75
C THR A 155 -3.48 10.18 2.12
N PRO A 156 -4.19 10.66 3.16
CA PRO A 156 -5.48 10.09 3.56
C PRO A 156 -6.54 10.24 2.45
N PRO A 157 -7.08 9.14 1.91
CA PRO A 157 -8.22 9.19 1.01
C PRO A 157 -9.50 9.63 1.74
N LYS A 158 -10.40 10.28 0.99
CA LYS A 158 -11.75 10.64 1.47
C LYS A 158 -12.84 9.68 0.96
N ASN A 159 -12.52 8.84 0.00
CA ASN A 159 -13.42 7.90 -0.66
C ASN A 159 -12.59 6.71 -1.19
N SER A 160 -13.26 5.66 -1.66
CA SER A 160 -12.59 4.45 -2.17
C SER A 160 -12.25 4.53 -3.66
N THR A 161 -12.03 5.72 -4.22
CA THR A 161 -11.68 5.85 -5.64
C THR A 161 -10.24 5.44 -5.96
N GLY A 162 -9.40 5.22 -4.94
CA GLY A 162 -8.02 4.77 -5.10
C GLY A 162 -7.03 5.86 -5.53
N ILE A 163 -7.35 7.15 -5.36
CA ILE A 163 -6.46 8.25 -5.77
C ILE A 163 -5.01 8.09 -5.27
N PRO A 164 -4.74 7.75 -3.99
CA PRO A 164 -3.37 7.59 -3.50
C PRO A 164 -2.59 6.54 -4.30
N HIS A 165 -3.25 5.41 -4.60
CA HIS A 165 -2.67 4.27 -5.30
C HIS A 165 -2.45 4.55 -6.79
N ILE A 166 -3.45 5.16 -7.46
CA ILE A 166 -3.32 5.56 -8.86
C ILE A 166 -2.20 6.59 -9.03
N LEU A 167 -2.09 7.53 -8.09
CA LEU A 167 -1.03 8.55 -8.13
C LEU A 167 0.35 7.93 -7.87
N GLU A 168 0.45 6.92 -7.00
CA GLU A 168 1.69 6.20 -6.76
C GLU A 168 2.26 5.55 -8.02
N HIS A 169 1.42 4.88 -8.80
CA HIS A 169 1.78 4.40 -10.11
C HIS A 169 2.15 5.55 -11.07
N SER A 170 1.29 6.56 -11.14
CA SER A 170 1.35 7.59 -12.18
C SER A 170 2.55 8.52 -12.06
N VAL A 171 3.02 8.84 -10.85
CA VAL A 171 4.20 9.72 -10.67
C VAL A 171 5.48 9.10 -11.19
N LEU A 172 5.53 7.77 -11.29
CA LEU A 172 6.66 7.01 -11.81
C LEU A 172 6.64 6.87 -13.35
N CYS A 173 5.62 7.40 -14.02
CA CYS A 173 5.46 7.40 -15.49
C CYS A 173 6.00 8.67 -16.17
N GLY A 174 7.12 9.19 -15.69
CA GLY A 174 7.78 10.35 -16.27
C GLY A 174 7.66 11.61 -15.42
N SER A 175 8.69 12.45 -15.51
CA SER A 175 8.80 13.69 -14.74
C SER A 175 9.40 14.81 -15.58
N ARG A 176 9.58 15.98 -14.98
CA ARG A 176 10.18 17.15 -15.64
C ARG A 176 11.59 16.89 -16.18
N LYS A 177 12.50 16.38 -15.36
CA LYS A 177 13.89 16.03 -15.73
C LYS A 177 13.96 14.74 -16.55
N TYR A 178 13.04 13.80 -16.30
CA TYR A 178 13.02 12.48 -16.92
C TYR A 178 11.71 12.23 -17.70
N PRO A 179 11.50 12.90 -18.86
CA PRO A 179 10.27 12.82 -19.64
C PRO A 179 10.22 11.54 -20.51
N LEU A 180 10.53 10.40 -19.89
CA LEU A 180 10.38 9.07 -20.50
C LEU A 180 9.02 8.51 -20.12
N LYS A 181 8.52 7.54 -20.90
CA LYS A 181 7.23 6.89 -20.62
C LYS A 181 7.26 6.11 -19.30
N GLU A 182 8.35 5.38 -19.05
CA GLU A 182 8.49 4.50 -17.87
C GLU A 182 9.92 4.60 -17.25
N PRO A 183 10.32 5.75 -16.65
CA PRO A 183 11.63 5.90 -16.01
C PRO A 183 11.92 4.81 -14.97
N PHE A 184 10.91 4.42 -14.20
CA PHE A 184 11.04 3.36 -13.19
C PHE A 184 11.50 2.02 -13.79
N VAL A 185 11.00 1.66 -14.97
CA VAL A 185 11.40 0.43 -15.67
C VAL A 185 12.84 0.54 -16.20
N GLU A 186 13.26 1.73 -16.63
CA GLU A 186 14.65 1.95 -17.04
C GLU A 186 15.62 1.87 -15.85
N LEU A 187 15.22 2.35 -14.67
CA LEU A 187 15.96 2.13 -13.43
C LEU A 187 16.05 0.65 -13.08
N LEU A 188 14.95 -0.10 -13.12
CA LEU A 188 14.96 -1.55 -12.85
C LEU A 188 15.91 -2.33 -13.75
N LYS A 189 16.05 -1.91 -15.01
CA LYS A 189 16.92 -2.60 -16.00
C LYS A 189 18.38 -2.16 -15.94
N GLY A 190 18.64 -0.89 -15.58
CA GLY A 190 19.93 -0.24 -15.82
C GLY A 190 20.71 0.19 -14.57
N SER A 191 20.12 0.10 -13.37
CA SER A 191 20.75 0.51 -12.10
C SER A 191 21.40 -0.66 -11.36
N LEU A 192 22.16 -0.34 -10.32
CA LEU A 192 22.74 -1.28 -9.35
C LEU A 192 21.94 -1.32 -8.03
N HIS A 193 20.63 -1.05 -8.10
CA HIS A 193 19.76 -1.00 -6.94
C HIS A 193 19.78 -2.33 -6.16
N THR A 194 19.75 -2.22 -4.84
CA THR A 194 19.44 -3.35 -3.94
C THR A 194 17.96 -3.37 -3.56
N PHE A 195 17.29 -2.22 -3.66
CA PHE A 195 15.86 -2.09 -3.47
C PHE A 195 15.30 -0.96 -4.35
N LEU A 196 14.16 -1.20 -4.99
CA LEU A 196 13.44 -0.22 -5.77
C LEU A 196 11.96 -0.54 -5.73
N ASN A 197 11.16 0.32 -5.09
CA ASN A 197 9.71 0.10 -4.99
C ASN A 197 8.96 1.39 -4.71
N ALA A 198 7.64 1.27 -4.61
CA ALA A 198 6.75 2.27 -4.03
C ALA A 198 5.59 1.54 -3.35
N PHE A 199 4.97 2.21 -2.37
CA PHE A 199 3.94 1.60 -1.53
C PHE A 199 2.84 2.59 -1.21
N THR A 200 1.60 2.15 -1.39
CA THR A 200 0.42 2.85 -0.88
C THR A 200 -0.10 2.14 0.37
N TYR A 201 0.04 2.81 1.51
CA TYR A 201 -0.58 2.43 2.78
C TYR A 201 -1.97 3.08 2.88
N PRO A 202 -2.76 2.75 3.93
CA PRO A 202 -4.07 3.36 4.12
C PRO A 202 -4.05 4.89 4.24
N ASP A 203 -2.98 5.48 4.79
CA ASP A 203 -2.89 6.91 5.10
C ASP A 203 -1.63 7.62 4.59
N ARG A 204 -0.73 6.88 3.92
CA ARG A 204 0.56 7.39 3.44
C ARG A 204 1.02 6.68 2.17
N THR A 205 1.85 7.36 1.39
CA THR A 205 2.49 6.79 0.20
C THR A 205 4.00 6.93 0.35
N CYS A 206 4.73 5.83 0.17
CA CYS A 206 6.16 5.71 0.43
C CYS A 206 6.94 5.34 -0.83
N TYR A 207 8.06 6.01 -1.08
CA TYR A 207 8.90 5.77 -2.26
C TYR A 207 10.36 5.49 -1.83
N PRO A 208 10.71 4.23 -1.51
CA PRO A 208 12.06 3.87 -1.08
C PRO A 208 12.94 3.35 -2.22
N VAL A 209 14.22 3.71 -2.17
CA VAL A 209 15.29 3.15 -3.01
C VAL A 209 16.50 2.81 -2.16
N ALA A 210 17.28 1.82 -2.57
CA ALA A 210 18.53 1.48 -1.94
C ALA A 210 19.59 1.04 -2.96
N SER A 211 20.86 1.33 -2.67
CA SER A 211 21.99 0.90 -3.49
C SER A 211 23.27 0.92 -2.67
N THR A 212 24.16 -0.05 -2.92
CA THR A 212 25.50 -0.05 -2.31
C THR A 212 26.45 0.91 -3.01
N ASN A 213 26.19 1.23 -4.28
CA ASN A 213 27.01 2.14 -5.06
C ASN A 213 26.52 3.59 -4.89
N THR A 214 27.36 4.47 -4.34
CA THR A 214 26.99 5.87 -4.05
C THR A 214 26.53 6.66 -5.27
N LYS A 215 27.13 6.43 -6.45
CA LYS A 215 26.70 7.13 -7.67
C LYS A 215 25.34 6.64 -8.14
N ASP A 216 25.12 5.33 -8.12
CA ASP A 216 23.84 4.73 -8.45
C ASP A 216 22.75 5.19 -7.46
N PHE A 217 23.04 5.19 -6.16
CA PHE A 217 22.17 5.71 -5.11
C PHE A 217 21.65 7.11 -5.43
N TYR A 218 22.54 8.07 -5.72
CA TYR A 218 22.13 9.43 -6.02
C TYR A 218 21.42 9.58 -7.38
N ASN A 219 21.67 8.71 -8.37
CA ASN A 219 20.85 8.66 -9.58
C ASN A 219 19.41 8.23 -9.27
N LEU A 220 19.23 7.21 -8.41
CA LEU A 220 17.91 6.74 -7.99
C LEU A 220 17.16 7.82 -7.21
N VAL A 221 17.84 8.47 -6.26
CA VAL A 221 17.30 9.57 -5.46
C VAL A 221 16.82 10.72 -6.34
N ASP A 222 17.63 11.17 -7.32
CA ASP A 222 17.26 12.29 -8.19
C ASP A 222 16.03 11.98 -9.08
N VAL A 223 15.94 10.75 -9.62
CA VAL A 223 14.76 10.30 -10.39
C VAL A 223 13.52 10.26 -9.49
N TYR A 224 13.62 9.70 -8.29
CA TYR A 224 12.50 9.61 -7.35
C TYR A 224 12.03 10.98 -6.87
N LEU A 225 12.94 11.89 -6.52
CA LEU A 225 12.61 13.26 -6.12
C LEU A 225 11.89 14.03 -7.24
N ASP A 226 12.36 13.90 -8.49
CA ASP A 226 11.71 14.59 -9.61
C ASP A 226 10.37 13.95 -9.98
N ALA A 227 10.26 12.63 -9.90
CA ALA A 227 9.00 11.91 -10.08
C ALA A 227 7.92 12.38 -9.10
N VAL A 228 8.21 12.41 -7.80
CA VAL A 228 7.17 12.74 -6.81
C VAL A 228 6.80 14.22 -6.79
N PHE A 229 7.76 15.14 -6.99
CA PHE A 229 7.50 16.58 -6.92
C PHE A 229 7.05 17.19 -8.25
N PHE A 230 7.57 16.68 -9.38
CA PHE A 230 7.34 17.25 -10.70
C PHE A 230 6.94 16.18 -11.73
N PRO A 231 5.90 15.37 -11.45
CA PRO A 231 5.47 14.31 -12.35
C PRO A 231 4.83 14.87 -13.63
N LYS A 232 4.89 14.10 -14.70
CA LYS A 232 4.16 14.41 -15.94
C LYS A 232 2.68 14.09 -15.87
N CYS A 233 2.27 13.18 -15.00
CA CYS A 233 0.88 12.71 -14.91
C CYS A 233 -0.13 13.81 -14.54
N VAL A 234 0.29 14.92 -13.94
CA VAL A 234 -0.61 16.06 -13.65
C VAL A 234 -0.89 16.94 -14.87
N GLU A 235 -0.07 16.82 -15.92
CA GLU A 235 -0.23 17.51 -17.22
C GLU A 235 -0.77 16.56 -18.30
N ASP A 236 -0.50 15.27 -18.17
CA ASP A 236 -0.84 14.23 -19.13
C ASP A 236 -2.02 13.35 -18.69
N PHE A 237 -3.17 13.58 -19.30
CA PHE A 237 -4.38 12.79 -19.08
C PHE A 237 -4.21 11.31 -19.49
N GLN A 238 -3.33 11.00 -20.45
CA GLN A 238 -3.15 9.62 -20.92
C GLN A 238 -2.51 8.74 -19.84
N THR A 239 -1.55 9.28 -19.08
CA THR A 239 -0.97 8.57 -17.93
C THR A 239 -2.04 8.23 -16.89
N PHE A 240 -2.92 9.19 -16.55
CA PHE A 240 -4.05 8.95 -15.66
C PHE A 240 -4.98 7.85 -16.18
N GLN A 241 -5.31 7.86 -17.48
CA GLN A 241 -6.15 6.84 -18.08
C GLN A 241 -5.49 5.46 -18.05
N GLN A 242 -4.20 5.37 -18.38
CA GLN A 242 -3.46 4.11 -18.41
C GLN A 242 -3.36 3.50 -17.01
N GLU A 243 -2.88 4.27 -16.02
CA GLU A 243 -2.62 3.76 -14.68
C GLU A 243 -3.88 3.65 -13.84
N GLY A 244 -4.81 4.61 -13.95
CA GLY A 244 -6.06 4.64 -13.19
C GLY A 244 -7.16 3.82 -13.84
N TRP A 245 -7.93 4.48 -14.70
CA TRP A 245 -9.01 3.85 -15.45
C TRP A 245 -9.40 4.61 -16.73
N HIS A 246 -9.97 3.89 -17.69
CA HIS A 246 -10.60 4.43 -18.89
C HIS A 246 -11.65 3.46 -19.46
N TYR A 247 -12.46 3.98 -20.37
CA TYR A 247 -13.28 3.16 -21.26
C TYR A 247 -12.42 2.61 -22.40
N GLU A 248 -12.49 1.31 -22.62
CA GLU A 248 -11.87 0.63 -23.75
C GLU A 248 -12.96 0.13 -24.71
N LEU A 249 -12.73 0.33 -26.01
CA LEU A 249 -13.55 -0.19 -27.09
C LEU A 249 -12.66 -0.62 -28.26
N ASP A 250 -12.55 -1.93 -28.48
CA ASP A 250 -11.72 -2.49 -29.56
C ASP A 250 -12.36 -2.27 -30.94
N ASN A 251 -13.69 -2.44 -31.04
CA ASN A 251 -14.48 -2.21 -32.26
C ASN A 251 -15.82 -1.51 -31.92
N PRO A 252 -16.39 -0.65 -32.79
CA PRO A 252 -17.66 0.05 -32.52
C PRO A 252 -18.89 -0.84 -32.26
N GLU A 253 -18.82 -2.12 -32.61
CA GLU A 253 -19.90 -3.10 -32.43
C GLU A 253 -19.77 -3.87 -31.10
N GLU A 254 -18.65 -3.74 -30.39
CA GLU A 254 -18.40 -4.41 -29.12
C GLU A 254 -18.91 -3.60 -27.92
N GLU A 255 -19.07 -4.27 -26.78
CA GLU A 255 -19.45 -3.60 -25.55
C GLU A 255 -18.26 -2.81 -24.97
N ILE A 256 -18.52 -1.59 -24.51
CA ILE A 256 -17.51 -0.77 -23.83
C ILE A 256 -17.15 -1.45 -22.50
N THR A 257 -15.85 -1.57 -22.23
CA THR A 257 -15.33 -2.14 -20.98
C THR A 257 -14.50 -1.12 -20.20
N PHE A 258 -14.32 -1.35 -18.90
CA PHE A 258 -13.36 -0.58 -18.11
C PHE A 258 -11.99 -1.26 -18.14
N LYS A 259 -10.94 -0.48 -18.38
CA LYS A 259 -9.53 -0.88 -18.26
C LYS A 259 -8.74 0.15 -17.46
N GLY A 260 -7.55 -0.24 -17.03
CA GLY A 260 -6.61 0.55 -16.22
C GLY A 260 -5.70 -0.38 -15.43
N VAL A 261 -4.48 0.04 -15.10
CA VAL A 261 -3.55 -0.79 -14.32
C VAL A 261 -4.12 -1.05 -12.93
N VAL A 262 -4.36 0.01 -12.15
CA VAL A 262 -4.90 -0.10 -10.79
C VAL A 262 -6.32 -0.66 -10.79
N PHE A 263 -7.17 -0.28 -11.76
CA PHE A 263 -8.51 -0.85 -11.87
C PHE A 263 -8.48 -2.39 -11.99
N ASN A 264 -7.60 -2.94 -12.81
CA ASN A 264 -7.49 -4.38 -13.00
C ASN A 264 -6.80 -5.07 -11.81
N GLU A 265 -5.80 -4.42 -11.22
CA GLU A 265 -5.16 -4.91 -9.99
C GLU A 265 -6.17 -5.05 -8.86
N MET A 266 -6.96 -4.00 -8.59
CA MET A 266 -7.91 -4.01 -7.49
C MET A 266 -9.06 -4.98 -7.70
N LYS A 267 -9.43 -5.29 -8.95
CA LYS A 267 -10.34 -6.43 -9.24
C LYS A 267 -9.74 -7.76 -8.80
N GLY A 268 -8.43 -7.95 -8.99
CA GLY A 268 -7.69 -9.10 -8.48
C GLY A 268 -7.70 -9.15 -6.95
N VAL A 269 -7.36 -8.04 -6.30
CA VAL A 269 -7.36 -7.91 -4.83
C VAL A 269 -8.73 -8.21 -4.24
N TYR A 270 -9.80 -7.65 -4.81
CA TYR A 270 -11.19 -7.85 -4.40
C TYR A 270 -11.75 -9.25 -4.71
N SER A 271 -10.96 -10.12 -5.35
CA SER A 271 -11.32 -11.52 -5.58
C SER A 271 -10.73 -12.49 -4.54
N GLN A 272 -9.80 -12.02 -3.70
CA GLN A 272 -9.13 -12.86 -2.71
C GLN A 272 -9.84 -12.79 -1.34
N PRO A 273 -10.30 -13.93 -0.78
CA PRO A 273 -11.08 -13.95 0.47
C PRO A 273 -10.37 -13.29 1.66
N ASP A 274 -9.06 -13.51 1.80
CA ASP A 274 -8.26 -12.96 2.91
C ASP A 274 -8.17 -11.42 2.83
N ASN A 275 -7.98 -10.86 1.63
CA ASN A 275 -7.97 -9.41 1.42
C ASN A 275 -9.33 -8.78 1.69
N ILE A 276 -10.41 -9.44 1.24
CA ILE A 276 -11.78 -8.99 1.55
C ILE A 276 -11.98 -8.95 3.06
N MET A 277 -11.58 -10.00 3.78
CA MET A 277 -11.70 -10.06 5.23
C MET A 277 -10.88 -8.98 5.94
N GLY A 278 -9.63 -8.75 5.49
CA GLY A 278 -8.77 -7.68 6.02
C GLY A 278 -9.37 -6.30 5.84
N ARG A 279 -9.79 -5.96 4.62
CA ARG A 279 -10.45 -4.69 4.30
C ARG A 279 -11.72 -4.47 5.12
N VAL A 280 -12.60 -5.47 5.16
CA VAL A 280 -13.85 -5.40 5.94
C VAL A 280 -13.54 -5.19 7.42
N SER A 281 -12.53 -5.89 7.95
CA SER A 281 -12.11 -5.74 9.35
C SER A 281 -11.60 -4.33 9.65
N GLN A 282 -10.75 -3.78 8.79
CA GLN A 282 -10.23 -2.41 8.93
C GLN A 282 -11.36 -1.38 8.87
N GLN A 283 -12.20 -1.42 7.83
CA GLN A 283 -13.29 -0.45 7.65
C GLN A 283 -14.33 -0.55 8.77
N ALA A 284 -14.55 -1.74 9.32
CA ALA A 284 -15.44 -1.97 10.45
C ALA A 284 -14.87 -1.44 11.77
N LEU A 285 -13.56 -1.54 11.98
CA LEU A 285 -12.89 -1.01 13.16
C LEU A 285 -12.82 0.52 13.13
N PHE A 286 -12.64 1.12 11.95
CA PHE A 286 -12.36 2.54 11.77
C PHE A 286 -13.36 3.28 10.86
N PRO A 287 -14.68 3.22 11.14
CA PRO A 287 -15.70 3.80 10.24
C PRO A 287 -15.72 5.33 10.20
N GLU A 288 -15.08 6.02 11.15
CA GLU A 288 -15.18 7.49 11.30
C GLU A 288 -13.95 8.26 10.79
N ASN A 289 -12.92 7.57 10.27
CA ASN A 289 -11.72 8.20 9.74
C ASN A 289 -11.32 7.61 8.37
N THR A 290 -10.10 7.94 7.89
CA THR A 290 -9.64 7.56 6.54
C THR A 290 -9.57 6.05 6.31
N TYR A 291 -9.41 5.25 7.37
CA TYR A 291 -9.34 3.79 7.28
C TYR A 291 -10.72 3.14 7.05
N GLY A 292 -11.80 3.92 7.11
CA GLY A 292 -13.16 3.52 6.73
C GLY A 292 -13.37 3.39 5.22
N VAL A 293 -12.41 3.81 4.41
CA VAL A 293 -12.41 3.69 2.94
C VAL A 293 -11.18 2.91 2.45
N ASP A 294 -11.15 2.52 1.19
CA ASP A 294 -10.03 1.76 0.60
C ASP A 294 -9.09 2.70 -0.17
N SER A 295 -7.85 2.89 0.32
CA SER A 295 -6.83 3.70 -0.34
C SER A 295 -6.29 3.08 -1.63
N GLY A 296 -6.37 1.74 -1.76
CA GLY A 296 -6.03 1.01 -2.97
C GLY A 296 -7.08 1.18 -4.07
N GLY A 297 -8.35 1.32 -3.66
CA GLY A 297 -9.48 1.63 -4.54
C GLY A 297 -10.46 0.47 -4.71
N ASP A 298 -11.74 0.77 -4.55
CA ASP A 298 -12.83 -0.16 -4.87
C ASP A 298 -13.07 -0.14 -6.38
N PRO A 299 -13.04 -1.28 -7.09
CA PRO A 299 -13.35 -1.33 -8.52
C PRO A 299 -14.69 -0.69 -8.92
N ASN A 300 -15.66 -0.59 -8.01
CA ASN A 300 -16.93 0.09 -8.27
C ASN A 300 -16.87 1.62 -8.10
N GLU A 301 -15.86 2.12 -7.38
CA GLU A 301 -15.65 3.54 -7.10
C GLU A 301 -14.53 4.16 -7.95
N ILE A 302 -13.50 3.38 -8.33
CA ILE A 302 -12.39 3.83 -9.19
C ILE A 302 -12.91 4.59 -10.43
N PRO A 303 -13.92 4.09 -11.19
CA PRO A 303 -14.44 4.79 -12.36
C PRO A 303 -15.15 6.13 -12.09
N LYS A 304 -15.27 6.55 -10.84
CA LYS A 304 -15.82 7.86 -10.46
C LYS A 304 -14.73 8.91 -10.30
N LEU A 305 -13.46 8.51 -10.23
CA LEU A 305 -12.33 9.42 -10.10
C LEU A 305 -12.21 10.30 -11.36
N THR A 306 -12.18 11.62 -11.15
CA THR A 306 -11.90 12.58 -12.21
C THR A 306 -10.41 12.95 -12.25
N PHE A 307 -9.95 13.41 -13.41
CA PHE A 307 -8.57 13.88 -13.57
C PHE A 307 -8.30 15.16 -12.74
N GLU A 308 -9.32 15.99 -12.56
CA GLU A 308 -9.27 17.19 -11.72
C GLU A 308 -9.01 16.83 -10.25
N GLU A 309 -9.76 15.88 -9.69
CA GLU A 309 -9.54 15.38 -8.32
C GLU A 309 -8.16 14.75 -8.16
N PHE A 310 -7.71 13.99 -9.17
CA PHE A 310 -6.37 13.40 -9.20
C PHE A 310 -5.27 14.46 -9.13
N LYS A 311 -5.35 15.53 -9.96
CA LYS A 311 -4.41 16.65 -9.94
C LYS A 311 -4.44 17.42 -8.62
N GLU A 312 -5.64 17.68 -8.10
CA GLU A 312 -5.81 18.40 -6.84
C GLU A 312 -5.20 17.61 -5.68
N PHE A 313 -5.37 16.29 -5.66
CA PHE A 313 -4.78 15.41 -4.65
C PHE A 313 -3.25 15.46 -4.67
N HIS A 314 -2.62 15.40 -5.86
CA HIS A 314 -1.17 15.58 -5.99
C HIS A 314 -0.73 16.96 -5.50
N SER A 315 -1.31 18.02 -6.07
CA SER A 315 -0.96 19.40 -5.72
C SER A 315 -1.06 19.69 -4.22
N LYS A 316 -2.00 19.04 -3.54
CA LYS A 316 -2.22 19.20 -2.11
C LYS A 316 -1.26 18.37 -1.27
N TYR A 317 -1.15 17.06 -1.53
CA TYR A 317 -0.46 16.15 -0.61
C TYR A 317 0.99 15.83 -1.00
N TYR A 318 1.38 15.99 -2.26
CA TYR A 318 2.76 15.78 -2.75
C TYR A 318 3.61 17.05 -2.62
N HIS A 319 3.40 17.78 -1.53
CA HIS A 319 4.08 19.03 -1.22
C HIS A 319 5.15 18.80 -0.14
N PRO A 320 6.35 19.39 -0.22
CA PRO A 320 7.41 19.22 0.78
C PRO A 320 6.99 19.39 2.24
N SER A 321 6.17 20.39 2.54
CA SER A 321 5.62 20.62 3.89
C SER A 321 4.90 19.39 4.47
N ASN A 322 4.31 18.54 3.61
CA ASN A 322 3.61 17.30 3.97
C ASN A 322 4.48 16.04 3.83
N ALA A 323 5.75 16.19 3.45
CA ALA A 323 6.67 15.10 3.23
C ALA A 323 7.54 14.83 4.47
N ARG A 324 7.90 13.57 4.66
CA ARG A 324 8.99 13.13 5.52
C ARG A 324 10.01 12.40 4.68
N ILE A 325 11.28 12.76 4.87
CA ILE A 325 12.39 12.24 4.06
C ILE A 325 13.33 11.47 4.98
N TRP A 326 13.77 10.30 4.51
CA TRP A 326 14.66 9.39 5.21
C TRP A 326 15.91 9.16 4.39
N PHE A 327 17.07 9.25 5.05
CA PHE A 327 18.36 8.79 4.55
C PHE A 327 19.04 7.90 5.57
N TYR A 328 19.71 6.85 5.10
CA TYR A 328 20.46 5.90 5.91
C TYR A 328 21.68 5.40 5.14
N GLY A 329 22.82 5.26 5.83
CA GLY A 329 24.02 4.58 5.32
C GLY A 329 25.30 5.39 5.49
N ASP A 330 26.32 4.99 4.73
CA ASP A 330 27.70 5.50 4.77
C ASP A 330 28.00 6.68 3.82
N ASP A 331 27.01 7.21 3.09
CA ASP A 331 27.21 8.39 2.22
C ASP A 331 27.40 9.69 3.01
N ASP A 332 28.02 10.69 2.37
CA ASP A 332 28.25 12.01 2.93
C ASP A 332 26.92 12.73 3.28
N PRO A 333 26.66 13.02 4.58
CA PRO A 333 25.45 13.73 4.99
C PRO A 333 25.29 15.12 4.39
N LYS A 334 26.39 15.79 4.00
CA LYS A 334 26.30 17.10 3.33
C LYS A 334 25.64 16.96 1.95
N GLU A 335 25.97 15.91 1.21
CA GLU A 335 25.42 15.66 -0.12
C GLU A 335 23.90 15.38 -0.07
N ARG A 336 23.43 14.66 0.96
CA ARG A 336 21.99 14.45 1.21
C ARG A 336 21.23 15.77 1.22
N LEU A 337 21.69 16.73 2.01
CA LEU A 337 21.04 18.03 2.17
C LEU A 337 21.17 18.90 0.91
N ARG A 338 22.32 18.81 0.22
CA ARG A 338 22.55 19.52 -1.05
C ARG A 338 21.60 19.04 -2.16
N VAL A 339 21.42 17.72 -2.29
CA VAL A 339 20.48 17.15 -3.27
C VAL A 339 19.04 17.56 -2.94
N LEU A 340 18.66 17.54 -1.66
CA LEU A 340 17.33 17.96 -1.25
C LEU A 340 17.06 19.45 -1.51
N SER A 341 18.02 20.35 -1.22
CA SER A 341 17.81 21.79 -1.41
C SER A 341 17.43 22.14 -2.85
N GLU A 342 18.01 21.46 -3.84
CA GLU A 342 17.65 21.65 -5.26
C GLU A 342 16.15 21.52 -5.54
N TYR A 343 15.45 20.65 -4.81
CA TYR A 343 14.02 20.43 -4.94
C TYR A 343 13.23 21.29 -3.98
N LEU A 344 13.59 21.28 -2.69
CA LEU A 344 12.80 21.89 -1.63
C LEU A 344 12.77 23.42 -1.72
N ASP A 345 13.83 24.05 -2.25
CA ASP A 345 13.91 25.51 -2.42
C ASP A 345 12.88 26.06 -3.43
N GLN A 346 12.38 25.20 -4.32
CA GLN A 346 11.39 25.55 -5.34
C GLN A 346 9.97 25.72 -4.77
N PHE A 347 9.75 25.39 -3.50
CA PHE A 347 8.44 25.44 -2.85
C PHE A 347 8.39 26.49 -1.73
N GLU A 348 7.20 27.00 -1.45
CA GLU A 348 6.88 27.78 -0.26
C GLU A 348 6.22 26.90 0.80
N ALA A 349 6.05 27.37 2.04
CA ALA A 349 5.27 26.65 3.04
C ALA A 349 3.81 26.41 2.56
N SER A 350 3.22 25.31 3.00
CA SER A 350 1.85 24.89 2.61
C SER A 350 1.07 24.42 3.84
N PRO A 351 -0.24 24.68 3.92
CA PRO A 351 -1.10 24.21 5.02
C PRO A 351 -1.44 22.72 4.95
N ALA A 352 -1.02 22.00 3.91
CA ALA A 352 -1.31 20.57 3.70
C ALA A 352 -1.12 19.67 4.95
N PRO A 353 -0.12 19.86 5.83
CA PRO A 353 0.03 19.06 7.05
C PRO A 353 -1.12 19.19 8.04
N ASN A 354 -1.84 20.32 8.05
CA ASN A 354 -3.02 20.47 8.91
C ASN A 354 -4.20 19.67 8.34
N GLU A 355 -4.26 19.55 7.01
CA GLU A 355 -5.36 18.92 6.29
C GLU A 355 -5.19 17.41 6.12
N SER A 356 -3.95 16.92 6.10
CA SER A 356 -3.63 15.49 5.99
C SER A 356 -3.62 14.77 7.35
N LYS A 357 -3.91 15.45 8.45
CA LYS A 357 -3.86 14.86 9.80
C LYS A 357 -4.94 13.78 9.97
N ILE A 358 -4.52 12.59 10.36
CA ILE A 358 -5.42 11.46 10.65
C ILE A 358 -6.09 11.69 12.00
N GLN A 359 -7.40 11.49 12.05
CA GLN A 359 -8.19 11.60 13.27
C GLN A 359 -8.27 10.25 13.96
N PRO A 360 -8.17 10.19 15.30
CA PRO A 360 -8.33 8.96 16.05
C PRO A 360 -9.76 8.42 15.91
N GLN A 361 -9.90 7.10 16.02
CA GLN A 361 -11.19 6.42 16.05
C GLN A 361 -11.62 6.21 17.50
N ARG A 362 -12.87 6.55 17.80
CA ARG A 362 -13.44 6.29 19.12
C ARG A 362 -13.77 4.81 19.29
N LEU A 363 -13.57 4.29 20.49
CA LEU A 363 -13.95 2.94 20.84
C LEU A 363 -15.47 2.80 20.85
N PHE A 364 -15.93 1.68 20.30
CA PHE A 364 -17.35 1.35 20.35
C PHE A 364 -17.76 0.96 21.77
N LYS A 365 -18.99 1.31 22.12
CA LYS A 365 -19.60 0.91 23.40
C LYS A 365 -20.12 -0.52 23.39
N GLU A 366 -20.43 -1.04 22.21
CA GLU A 366 -21.02 -2.36 22.00
C GLU A 366 -20.31 -3.07 20.85
N PRO A 367 -20.15 -4.41 20.91
CA PRO A 367 -19.57 -5.18 19.82
C PRO A 367 -20.38 -5.07 18.52
N VAL A 368 -19.70 -4.91 17.40
CA VAL A 368 -20.30 -4.91 16.07
C VAL A 368 -20.17 -6.31 15.45
N ARG A 369 -21.23 -6.80 14.81
CA ARG A 369 -21.23 -8.08 14.08
C ARG A 369 -21.49 -7.83 12.61
N ILE A 370 -20.57 -8.28 11.76
CA ILE A 370 -20.64 -8.11 10.31
C ILE A 370 -20.62 -9.48 9.65
N VAL A 371 -21.41 -9.63 8.59
CA VAL A 371 -21.46 -10.84 7.76
C VAL A 371 -21.31 -10.42 6.31
N GLU A 372 -20.16 -10.75 5.72
CA GLU A 372 -19.85 -10.42 4.34
C GLU A 372 -19.72 -11.67 3.46
N LYS A 373 -19.84 -11.48 2.16
CA LYS A 373 -19.68 -12.53 1.15
C LYS A 373 -18.35 -12.36 0.42
N TYR A 374 -17.81 -13.47 -0.04
CA TYR A 374 -16.63 -13.50 -0.90
C TYR A 374 -16.87 -14.47 -2.08
N PRO A 375 -16.16 -14.32 -3.21
CA PRO A 375 -16.32 -15.20 -4.35
C PRO A 375 -15.77 -16.60 -4.06
N ALA A 376 -16.59 -17.62 -4.25
CA ALA A 376 -16.20 -19.02 -4.10
C ALA A 376 -16.51 -19.79 -5.38
N GLY A 377 -15.64 -20.74 -5.74
CA GLY A 377 -15.94 -21.69 -6.82
C GLY A 377 -17.20 -22.50 -6.50
N GLN A 378 -18.01 -22.79 -7.53
CA GLN A 378 -19.25 -23.56 -7.40
C GLN A 378 -19.02 -25.02 -7.03
N GLU A 379 -17.77 -25.51 -7.17
CA GLU A 379 -17.37 -26.86 -6.82
C GLU A 379 -17.03 -27.00 -5.32
N GLY A 380 -17.46 -28.13 -4.76
CA GLY A 380 -17.24 -28.50 -3.36
C GLY A 380 -18.32 -28.02 -2.40
N ASP A 381 -18.16 -28.41 -1.13
CA ASP A 381 -19.11 -28.08 -0.08
C ASP A 381 -18.89 -26.64 0.43
N LEU A 382 -19.75 -25.72 0.01
CA LEU A 382 -19.69 -24.32 0.44
C LEU A 382 -19.91 -24.14 1.95
N THR A 383 -20.56 -25.10 2.61
CA THR A 383 -20.86 -24.99 4.05
C THR A 383 -19.61 -25.13 4.93
N LYS A 384 -18.49 -25.57 4.36
CA LYS A 384 -17.20 -25.73 5.06
C LYS A 384 -16.23 -24.57 4.82
N LYS A 385 -16.61 -23.57 4.03
CA LYS A 385 -15.71 -22.49 3.60
C LYS A 385 -15.98 -21.17 4.34
N TYR A 386 -16.63 -21.20 5.50
CA TYR A 386 -16.85 -20.00 6.29
C TYR A 386 -15.56 -19.55 6.99
N MET A 387 -15.41 -18.24 7.14
CA MET A 387 -14.33 -17.62 7.88
C MET A 387 -14.95 -16.82 9.03
N VAL A 388 -14.28 -16.81 10.19
CA VAL A 388 -14.69 -16.04 11.36
C VAL A 388 -13.46 -15.34 11.91
N CYS A 389 -13.54 -14.03 12.07
CA CYS A 389 -12.50 -13.20 12.67
C CYS A 389 -13.10 -12.32 13.76
N ILE A 390 -12.36 -12.10 14.85
CA ILE A 390 -12.73 -11.19 15.93
C ILE A 390 -11.61 -10.17 16.04
N ASN A 391 -11.96 -8.90 15.92
CA ASN A 391 -11.02 -7.79 15.87
C ASN A 391 -11.31 -6.79 16.99
N TRP A 392 -10.26 -6.14 17.49
CA TRP A 392 -10.36 -5.12 18.53
C TRP A 392 -9.51 -3.90 18.15
N LEU A 393 -10.08 -2.70 18.34
CA LEU A 393 -9.30 -1.48 18.49
C LEU A 393 -8.84 -1.42 19.96
N LEU A 394 -7.53 -1.34 20.19
CA LEU A 394 -6.95 -1.50 21.53
C LEU A 394 -6.96 -0.21 22.36
N ALA A 395 -6.86 0.95 21.71
CA ALA A 395 -6.86 2.26 22.36
C ALA A 395 -7.36 3.36 21.42
N GLU A 396 -7.89 4.45 21.99
CA GLU A 396 -8.22 5.69 21.25
C GLU A 396 -7.00 6.61 21.10
N GLU A 397 -6.18 6.66 22.14
CA GLU A 397 -4.98 7.50 22.23
C GLU A 397 -3.73 6.66 21.96
N PRO A 398 -2.63 7.27 21.49
CA PRO A 398 -1.35 6.60 21.36
C PRO A 398 -0.94 5.93 22.68
N LEU A 399 -0.52 4.68 22.59
CA LEU A 399 0.00 3.93 23.72
C LEU A 399 1.41 4.43 24.06
N ASP A 400 1.82 4.28 25.32
CA ASP A 400 3.21 4.51 25.67
C ASP A 400 4.11 3.40 25.10
N VAL A 401 5.39 3.71 24.91
CA VAL A 401 6.37 2.83 24.25
C VAL A 401 6.52 1.47 24.97
N GLU A 402 6.39 1.42 26.30
CA GLU A 402 6.49 0.17 27.06
C GLU A 402 5.26 -0.71 26.80
N THR A 403 4.07 -0.11 26.76
CA THR A 403 2.83 -0.81 26.43
C THR A 403 2.84 -1.32 24.98
N GLU A 404 3.32 -0.53 24.01
CA GLU A 404 3.46 -0.98 22.60
C GLU A 404 4.36 -2.21 22.47
N LEU A 405 5.55 -2.17 23.07
CA LEU A 405 6.47 -3.31 23.09
C LEU A 405 5.85 -4.53 23.78
N THR A 406 5.12 -4.31 24.88
CA THR A 406 4.43 -5.35 25.63
C THR A 406 3.34 -6.03 24.79
N LEU A 407 2.60 -5.27 23.97
CA LEU A 407 1.61 -5.83 23.06
C LEU A 407 2.25 -6.71 21.98
N GLY A 408 3.40 -6.31 21.42
CA GLY A 408 4.16 -7.15 20.51
C GLY A 408 4.65 -8.46 21.15
N PHE A 409 5.09 -8.39 22.41
CA PHE A 409 5.45 -9.58 23.18
C PHE A 409 4.23 -10.47 23.46
N LEU A 410 3.09 -9.88 23.81
CA LEU A 410 1.83 -10.57 24.05
C LEU A 410 1.32 -11.28 22.80
N ASP A 411 1.38 -10.63 21.63
CA ASP A 411 1.04 -11.26 20.34
C ASP A 411 1.88 -12.52 20.09
N HIS A 412 3.21 -12.42 20.25
CA HIS A 412 4.10 -13.56 20.09
C HIS A 412 3.78 -14.69 21.09
N LEU A 413 3.49 -14.34 22.35
CA LEU A 413 3.07 -15.30 23.36
C LEU A 413 1.79 -16.02 22.97
N LEU A 414 0.77 -15.33 22.44
CA LEU A 414 -0.55 -15.88 22.13
C LEU A 414 -0.60 -16.65 20.80
N LEU A 415 0.10 -16.18 19.77
CA LEU A 415 -0.03 -16.66 18.39
C LEU A 415 1.29 -17.02 17.68
N GLY A 416 2.44 -16.59 18.22
CA GLY A 416 3.72 -16.60 17.53
C GLY A 416 4.26 -18.00 17.14
N THR A 417 3.89 -19.05 17.87
CA THR A 417 4.34 -20.43 17.59
C THR A 417 3.17 -21.43 17.59
N PRO A 418 3.33 -22.63 17.00
CA PRO A 418 2.32 -23.68 17.11
C PRO A 418 1.99 -24.11 18.55
N ALA A 419 2.88 -23.84 19.51
CA ALA A 419 2.67 -24.13 20.93
C ALA A 419 1.99 -22.98 21.68
N SER A 420 1.92 -21.78 21.09
CA SER A 420 1.27 -20.61 21.69
C SER A 420 -0.21 -20.91 21.97
N PRO A 421 -0.75 -20.58 23.15
CA PRO A 421 -1.98 -21.16 23.65
C PRO A 421 -3.20 -20.83 22.79
N LEU A 422 -3.35 -19.58 22.33
CA LEU A 422 -4.50 -19.21 21.49
C LEU A 422 -4.43 -19.92 20.13
N ARG A 423 -3.26 -19.90 19.49
CA ARG A 423 -3.04 -20.59 18.21
C ARG A 423 -3.29 -22.09 18.32
N ARG A 424 -2.70 -22.73 19.34
CA ARG A 424 -2.84 -24.16 19.59
C ARG A 424 -4.29 -24.55 19.82
N LEU A 425 -5.00 -23.84 20.70
CA LEU A 425 -6.40 -24.13 21.03
C LEU A 425 -7.33 -23.94 19.84
N LEU A 426 -7.12 -22.92 19.01
CA LEU A 426 -7.91 -22.72 17.78
C LEU A 426 -7.75 -23.90 16.81
N LEU A 427 -6.51 -24.34 16.56
CA LEU A 427 -6.24 -25.46 15.66
C LEU A 427 -6.72 -26.81 16.24
N GLU A 428 -6.47 -27.07 17.53
CA GLU A 428 -6.88 -28.31 18.21
C GLU A 428 -8.41 -28.41 18.37
N SER A 429 -9.16 -27.29 18.30
CA SER A 429 -10.62 -27.30 18.40
C SER A 429 -11.32 -28.02 17.25
N GLY A 430 -10.66 -28.12 16.09
CA GLY A 430 -11.25 -28.68 14.86
C GLY A 430 -12.39 -27.85 14.26
N LEU A 431 -12.55 -26.59 14.68
CA LEU A 431 -13.61 -25.69 14.15
C LEU A 431 -13.26 -25.05 12.80
N GLY A 432 -12.00 -25.12 12.37
CA GLY A 432 -11.52 -24.61 11.09
C GLY A 432 -10.18 -25.23 10.69
N ASP A 433 -9.81 -25.09 9.42
CA ASP A 433 -8.62 -25.73 8.85
C ASP A 433 -7.32 -24.92 9.06
N ALA A 434 -7.45 -23.60 9.22
CA ALA A 434 -6.33 -22.68 9.40
C ALA A 434 -6.74 -21.46 10.22
N ILE A 435 -5.76 -20.77 10.78
CA ILE A 435 -5.95 -19.47 11.43
C ILE A 435 -5.75 -18.38 10.37
N VAL A 436 -6.61 -17.39 10.43
CA VAL A 436 -6.58 -16.20 9.58
C VAL A 436 -6.57 -14.95 10.46
N GLY A 437 -6.01 -13.85 9.94
CA GLY A 437 -5.88 -12.58 10.67
C GLY A 437 -4.44 -12.25 11.10
N GLY A 438 -4.28 -11.04 11.60
CA GLY A 438 -3.02 -10.42 12.03
C GLY A 438 -3.31 -9.00 12.55
N GLY A 439 -2.30 -8.32 13.09
CA GLY A 439 -2.45 -6.92 13.49
C GLY A 439 -2.77 -6.03 12.29
N VAL A 440 -3.73 -5.12 12.45
CA VAL A 440 -3.96 -4.02 11.50
C VAL A 440 -3.25 -2.80 12.10
N GLU A 441 -2.09 -2.46 11.55
CA GLU A 441 -1.41 -1.22 11.91
C GLU A 441 -2.13 -0.06 11.22
N GLY A 442 -2.56 0.92 12.02
CA GLY A 442 -3.09 2.21 11.53
C GLY A 442 -2.00 3.07 10.92
#